data_AF-A0AA46TNZ3-F1
#
_entry.id   AF-A0AA46TNZ3-F1
#
_cell.length_a   1.000
_cell.length_b   1.000
_cell.length_c   1.000
_cell.angle_alpha   90.00
_cell.angle_beta   90.00
_cell.angle_gamma   90.00
#
_symmetry.space_group_name_H-M   'P 1'
#
loop_
_entity.id
_entity.type
_entity.pdbx_description
1 polymer ?
#
loop_
_entity_poly.entity_id
_entity_poly.type
_entity_poly.pdbx_seq_one_letter_code
_entity_poly.pdbx_strand_id
1 'polypeptide(L)'
;MEKDLVKRAHDAFRQGDYAASKELYQKAANHYGESIFHANIVLCEKYLQIAEGKQVPPFQMLFESKEVKKLQDQMRDMERQLREKDANINERFEELAILTRMLEEKDSAVSA
;
A
#
# COMPACT_ATOMS: atom_id res chain seq x y z
N MET A 1 7.80 -37.29 -2.55
CA MET A 1 8.44 -36.35 -3.50
C MET A 1 8.17 -34.88 -3.17
N GLU A 2 7.13 -34.54 -2.40
CA GLU A 2 6.77 -33.15 -2.03
C GLU A 2 7.55 -32.57 -0.84
N LYS A 3 8.02 -33.42 0.09
CA LYS A 3 8.55 -33.01 1.41
C LYS A 3 9.83 -32.17 1.40
N ASP A 4 10.59 -32.13 0.31
CA ASP A 4 11.85 -31.39 0.22
C ASP A 4 11.84 -30.29 -0.85
N LEU A 5 10.68 -29.93 -1.37
CA LEU A 5 10.59 -29.00 -2.50
C LEU A 5 11.15 -27.62 -2.15
N VAL A 6 10.86 -27.13 -0.93
CA VAL A 6 11.43 -25.87 -0.39
C VAL A 6 12.92 -25.99 -0.13
N LYS A 7 13.38 -27.12 0.43
CA LYS A 7 14.79 -27.35 0.73
C LYS A 7 15.63 -27.35 -0.55
N ARG A 8 15.17 -28.05 -1.59
CA ARG A 8 15.79 -28.07 -2.91
C ARG A 8 15.81 -26.68 -3.56
N ALA A 9 14.74 -25.90 -3.42
CA ALA A 9 14.72 -24.51 -3.89
C ALA A 9 15.83 -23.69 -3.19
N HIS A 10 15.93 -23.84 -1.87
CA HIS A 10 16.93 -23.14 -1.08
C HIS A 10 18.37 -23.55 -1.39
N ASP A 11 18.61 -24.84 -1.63
CA ASP A 11 19.91 -25.36 -2.01
C ASP A 11 20.32 -24.86 -3.41
N ALA A 12 19.41 -24.85 -4.38
CA ALA A 12 19.63 -24.27 -5.71
C ALA A 12 19.95 -22.77 -5.62
N PHE A 13 19.21 -22.03 -4.79
CA PHE A 13 19.47 -20.60 -4.55
C PHE A 13 20.89 -20.36 -4.01
N ARG A 14 21.34 -21.17 -3.04
CA ARG A 14 22.69 -21.08 -2.47
C ARG A 14 23.79 -21.42 -3.48
N GLN A 15 23.50 -22.28 -4.44
CA GLN A 15 24.42 -22.64 -5.53
C GLN A 15 24.47 -21.57 -6.63
N GLY A 16 23.63 -20.53 -6.56
CA GLY A 16 23.53 -19.49 -7.57
C GLY A 16 22.69 -19.89 -8.79
N ASP A 17 22.04 -21.06 -8.76
CA ASP A 17 21.09 -21.48 -9.80
C ASP A 17 19.71 -20.86 -9.53
N TYR A 18 19.62 -19.55 -9.79
CA TYR A 18 18.41 -18.77 -9.56
C TYR A 18 17.26 -19.18 -10.50
N ALA A 19 17.57 -19.76 -11.67
CA ALA A 19 16.56 -20.25 -12.61
C ALA A 19 15.85 -21.49 -12.06
N ALA A 20 16.61 -22.52 -11.66
CA ALA A 20 16.04 -23.72 -11.05
C ALA A 20 15.38 -23.41 -9.69
N SER A 21 16.00 -22.52 -8.89
CA SER A 21 15.42 -22.05 -7.63
C SER A 21 14.05 -21.40 -7.83
N LYS A 22 13.90 -20.52 -8.84
CA LYS A 22 12.63 -19.85 -9.15
C LYS A 22 11.54 -20.87 -9.47
N GLU A 23 11.81 -21.85 -10.33
CA GLU A 23 10.82 -22.88 -10.67
C GLU A 23 10.38 -23.69 -9.45
N LEU A 24 11.31 -24.03 -8.57
CA LEU A 24 11.00 -24.77 -7.35
C LEU A 24 10.18 -23.93 -6.37
N TYR A 25 10.48 -22.63 -6.22
CA TYR A 25 9.63 -21.74 -5.42
C TYR A 25 8.24 -21.52 -6.03
N GLN A 26 8.11 -21.46 -7.36
CA GLN A 26 6.80 -21.37 -8.00
C GLN A 26 5.98 -22.65 -7.81
N LYS A 27 6.62 -23.82 -7.87
CA LYS A 27 5.98 -25.09 -7.52
C LYS A 27 5.55 -25.07 -6.05
N ALA A 28 6.41 -24.61 -5.13
CA ALA A 28 6.07 -24.49 -3.71
C ALA A 28 4.88 -23.55 -3.47
N ALA A 29 4.85 -22.41 -4.17
CA ALA A 29 3.77 -21.45 -4.15
C ALA A 29 2.41 -22.08 -4.51
N ASN A 30 2.39 -22.92 -5.56
CA ASN A 30 1.16 -23.60 -5.98
C ASN A 30 0.65 -24.62 -4.95
N HIS A 31 1.53 -25.22 -4.14
CA HIS A 31 1.16 -26.22 -3.14
C HIS A 31 0.83 -25.62 -1.78
N TYR A 32 1.56 -24.59 -1.35
CA TYR A 32 1.51 -24.07 0.02
C TYR A 32 0.96 -22.64 0.12
N GLY A 33 0.84 -21.93 -1.01
CA GLY A 33 0.34 -20.56 -1.10
C GLY A 33 1.36 -19.58 -1.67
N GLU A 34 0.92 -18.74 -2.62
CA GLU A 34 1.78 -17.80 -3.33
C GLU A 34 2.42 -16.76 -2.41
N SER A 35 1.67 -16.26 -1.42
CA SER A 35 2.15 -15.23 -0.49
C SER A 35 3.38 -15.66 0.31
N ILE A 36 3.55 -16.96 0.58
CA ILE A 36 4.67 -17.51 1.35
C ILE A 36 5.98 -17.46 0.55
N PHE A 37 5.91 -17.69 -0.77
CA PHE A 37 7.08 -17.80 -1.64
C PHE A 37 7.29 -16.61 -2.57
N HIS A 38 6.36 -15.65 -2.60
CA HIS A 38 6.44 -14.47 -3.44
C HIS A 38 7.79 -13.75 -3.31
N ALA A 39 8.25 -13.51 -2.08
CA ALA A 39 9.51 -12.81 -1.86
C ALA A 39 10.72 -13.56 -2.44
N ASN A 40 10.73 -14.88 -2.29
CA ASN A 40 11.79 -15.75 -2.81
C ASN A 40 11.82 -15.77 -4.34
N ILE A 41 10.65 -15.77 -4.99
CA ILE A 41 10.51 -15.73 -6.46
C ILE A 41 11.05 -14.39 -6.99
N VAL A 42 10.64 -13.28 -6.39
CA VAL A 42 11.10 -11.93 -6.76
C VAL A 42 12.62 -11.78 -6.59
N LEU A 43 13.19 -12.35 -5.53
CA LEU A 43 14.64 -12.37 -5.34
C LEU A 43 15.36 -13.15 -6.44
N CYS A 44 14.85 -14.32 -6.83
CA CYS A 44 15.45 -15.09 -7.92
C CYS A 44 15.44 -14.30 -9.24
N GLU A 45 14.32 -13.64 -9.56
CA GLU A 45 14.21 -12.77 -10.75
C GLU A 45 15.22 -11.62 -10.73
N LYS A 46 15.41 -11.01 -9.56
CA LYS A 46 16.40 -9.96 -9.36
C LYS A 46 17.80 -10.44 -9.73
N TYR A 47 18.24 -11.57 -9.16
CA TYR A 47 19.59 -12.08 -9.39
C TYR A 47 19.79 -12.56 -10.83
N LEU A 48 18.75 -13.10 -11.49
CA LEU A 48 18.78 -13.41 -12.92
C LEU A 48 18.98 -12.14 -13.76
N GLN A 49 18.27 -11.05 -13.45
CA GLN A 49 18.45 -9.77 -14.15
C GLN A 49 19.85 -9.19 -13.94
N ILE A 50 20.43 -9.32 -12.74
CA ILE A 50 21.83 -8.92 -12.47
C ILE A 50 22.79 -9.75 -13.33
N ALA A 51 22.59 -11.07 -13.42
CA ALA A 51 23.42 -11.97 -14.22
C ALA A 51 23.33 -11.64 -15.73
N GLU A 52 22.18 -11.15 -16.19
CA GLU A 52 21.96 -10.64 -17.55
C GLU A 52 22.50 -9.21 -17.77
N GLY A 53 23.12 -8.59 -16.76
CA GLY A 53 23.68 -7.23 -16.84
C GLY A 53 22.63 -6.11 -16.84
N LYS A 54 21.38 -6.41 -16.47
CA LYS A 54 20.31 -5.40 -16.39
C LYS A 54 20.44 -4.58 -15.11
N GLN A 55 20.11 -3.29 -15.19
CA GLN A 55 19.90 -2.48 -13.99
C GLN A 55 18.65 -2.99 -13.26
N VAL A 56 18.79 -3.24 -11.97
CA VAL A 56 17.71 -3.80 -11.16
C VAL A 56 17.27 -2.78 -10.12
N PRO A 57 15.95 -2.61 -9.88
CA PRO A 57 15.47 -1.65 -8.91
C PRO A 57 16.06 -1.86 -7.51
N PRO A 58 16.16 -0.78 -6.70
CA PRO A 58 16.52 -0.88 -5.29
C PRO A 58 15.62 -1.87 -4.56
N PHE A 59 16.18 -2.58 -3.56
CA PHE A 59 15.47 -3.63 -2.82
C PHE A 59 14.13 -3.16 -2.23
N GLN A 60 14.03 -1.90 -1.78
CA GLN A 60 12.79 -1.29 -1.30
C GLN A 60 11.63 -1.39 -2.31
N MET A 61 11.90 -1.21 -3.61
CA MET A 61 10.85 -1.19 -4.64
C MET A 61 10.39 -2.58 -5.08
N LEU A 62 11.14 -3.64 -4.75
CA LEU A 62 10.83 -5.00 -5.20
C LEU A 62 9.66 -5.64 -4.43
N PHE A 63 9.34 -5.11 -3.26
CA PHE A 63 8.29 -5.64 -2.38
C PHE A 63 7.20 -4.61 -2.08
N GLU A 64 7.14 -3.50 -2.82
CA GLU A 64 6.00 -2.59 -2.75
C GLU A 64 4.76 -3.29 -3.30
N SER A 65 3.92 -3.80 -2.38
CA SER A 65 2.63 -4.34 -2.75
C SER A 65 1.78 -3.23 -3.38
N LYS A 66 1.29 -3.49 -4.60
CA LYS A 66 0.32 -2.61 -5.27
C LYS A 66 -0.89 -2.32 -4.41
N GLU A 67 -1.28 -3.28 -3.56
CA GLU A 67 -2.39 -3.12 -2.61
C GLU A 67 -2.04 -2.15 -1.50
N VAL A 68 -0.83 -2.22 -0.95
CA VAL A 68 -0.34 -1.27 0.07
C VAL A 68 -0.32 0.14 -0.52
N LYS A 69 0.17 0.31 -1.74
CA LYS A 69 0.17 1.61 -2.42
C LYS A 69 -1.24 2.14 -2.64
N LYS A 70 -2.16 1.29 -3.11
CA LYS A 70 -3.57 1.65 -3.28
C LYS A 70 -4.22 2.08 -1.96
N LEU A 71 -3.97 1.34 -0.87
CA LEU A 71 -4.46 1.69 0.46
C LEU A 71 -3.89 3.02 0.95
N GLN A 72 -2.59 3.27 0.74
CA GLN A 72 -1.97 4.55 1.08
C GLN A 72 -2.58 5.73 0.29
N ASP A 73 -2.89 5.54 -0.98
CA ASP A 73 -3.54 6.56 -1.80
C ASP A 73 -4.98 6.82 -1.33
N GLN A 74 -5.72 5.77 -0.96
CA GLN A 74 -7.06 5.89 -0.38
C GLN A 74 -7.04 6.61 0.98
N MET A 75 -6.07 6.31 1.84
CA MET A 75 -5.91 7.01 3.13
C MET A 75 -5.66 8.51 2.92
N ARG A 76 -4.77 8.87 1.98
CA ARG A 76 -4.48 10.27 1.66
C ARG A 76 -5.70 11.01 1.13
N ASP A 77 -6.51 10.36 0.29
CA ASP A 77 -7.74 10.97 -0.22
C ASP A 77 -8.78 11.17 0.90
N MET A 78 -8.97 10.17 1.77
CA MET A 78 -9.89 10.29 2.90
C MET A 78 -9.46 11.40 3.87
N GLU A 79 -8.17 11.51 4.19
CA GLU A 79 -7.67 12.60 5.03
C GLU A 79 -7.89 13.98 4.41
N ARG A 80 -7.77 14.09 3.08
CA ARG A 80 -8.11 15.33 2.38
C ARG A 80 -9.59 15.66 2.52
N GLN A 81 -10.48 14.69 2.28
CA GLN A 81 -11.92 14.90 2.40
C GLN A 81 -12.34 15.28 3.82
N LEU A 82 -11.72 14.69 4.85
CA LEU A 82 -11.97 15.07 6.25
C LEU A 82 -11.61 16.54 6.49
N ARG A 83 -10.42 16.97 6.06
CA ARG A 83 -10.00 18.38 6.20
C ARG A 83 -10.94 19.36 5.48
N GLU A 84 -11.37 19.02 4.28
CA GLU A 84 -12.30 19.85 3.51
C GLU A 84 -13.67 19.96 4.18
N LYS A 85 -14.18 18.85 4.73
CA LYS A 85 -15.44 18.85 5.48
C LYS A 85 -15.34 19.62 6.78
N ASP A 86 -14.25 19.48 7.52
CA ASP A 86 -14.02 20.23 8.76
C ASP A 86 -13.97 21.74 8.49
N ALA A 87 -13.28 22.16 7.41
CA ALA A 87 -13.24 23.56 7.01
C ALA A 87 -14.63 24.09 6.62
N ASN A 88 -15.41 23.32 5.86
CA ASN A 88 -16.76 23.70 5.48
C ASN A 88 -17.70 23.82 6.69
N ILE A 89 -17.62 22.86 7.62
CA ILE A 89 -18.41 22.89 8.85
C ILE A 89 -18.09 24.14 9.66
N ASN A 90 -16.81 24.49 9.79
CA ASN A 90 -16.39 25.71 10.50
C ASN A 90 -16.96 26.97 9.84
N GLU A 91 -16.88 27.08 8.52
CA GLU A 91 -17.45 28.21 7.76
C GLU A 91 -18.97 28.32 7.99
N ARG A 92 -19.70 27.20 7.95
CA ARG A 92 -21.15 27.18 8.22
C ARG A 92 -21.49 27.59 9.65
N PHE A 93 -20.67 27.20 10.63
CA PHE A 93 -20.87 27.63 12.01
C PHE A 93 -20.63 29.13 12.18
N GLU A 94 -19.64 29.71 11.50
CA GLU A 94 -19.39 31.16 11.49
C GLU A 94 -20.58 31.92 10.88
N GLU A 95 -21.09 31.46 9.73
CA GLU A 95 -22.28 32.03 9.11
C GLU A 95 -23.50 31.98 10.05
N LEU A 96 -23.74 30.83 10.70
CA LEU A 96 -24.84 30.67 11.65
C LEU A 96 -24.69 31.61 12.87
N ALA A 97 -23.48 31.79 13.38
CA ALA A 97 -23.23 32.71 14.50
C ALA A 97 -23.54 34.16 14.11
N ILE A 98 -23.16 34.59 12.91
CA ILE A 98 -23.45 35.92 12.37
C ILE A 98 -24.97 36.11 12.23
N LEU A 99 -25.66 35.16 11.60
CA LEU A 99 -27.11 35.24 11.40
C LEU A 99 -27.88 35.25 12.72
N THR A 100 -27.44 34.46 13.70
CA THR A 100 -28.05 34.42 15.03
C THR A 100 -27.97 35.78 15.70
N ARG A 101 -26.78 36.42 15.67
CA ARG A 101 -26.60 37.77 16.21
C ARG A 101 -27.48 38.80 15.52
N MET A 102 -27.59 38.75 14.19
CA MET A 102 -28.46 39.67 13.44
C MET A 102 -29.94 39.53 13.82
N LEU A 103 -30.40 38.30 14.10
CA LEU A 103 -31.76 38.04 14.56
C LEU A 103 -31.97 38.57 15.98
N GLU A 104 -31.03 38.33 16.90
CA GLU A 104 -31.09 38.84 18.28
C GLU A 104 -31.14 40.38 18.33
N GLU A 105 -30.33 41.05 17.51
CA GLU A 105 -30.34 42.52 17.39
C GLU A 105 -31.68 43.04 16.86
N LYS A 106 -32.25 42.37 15.86
CA LYS A 106 -33.56 42.73 15.29
C LYS A 106 -34.70 42.52 16.29
N ASP A 107 -34.73 41.40 16.99
CA ASP A 107 -35.75 41.10 18.00
C ASP A 107 -35.71 42.10 19.15
N SER A 108 -34.50 42.50 19.55
CA SER A 108 -34.30 43.55 20.57
C SER A 108 -34.81 44.92 20.10
N ALA A 109 -34.62 45.27 18.83
CA ALA A 109 -35.09 46.53 18.25
C ALA A 109 -36.61 46.58 18.07
N VAL A 110 -37.27 45.43 17.88
CA VAL A 110 -38.75 45.35 17.74
C VAL A 110 -39.45 45.29 19.10
N SER A 111 -38.76 44.84 20.15
CA SER A 111 -39.30 44.69 21.50
C SER A 111 -39.10 45.92 22.41
N ALA A 112 -38.48 46.99 21.90
CA ALA A 112 -38.20 48.26 22.59
C ALA A 112 -39.19 49.35 22.17
#